data_AF-A0A4R8T506-F1
#
_entry.id   AF-A0A4R8T506-F1
#
_cell.length_a   1.000
_cell.length_b   1.000
_cell.length_c   1.000
_cell.angle_alpha   90.00
_cell.angle_beta   90.00
_cell.angle_gamma   90.00
#
_symmetry.space_group_name_H-M   'P 1'
#
loop_
_entity.id
_entity.type
_entity.pdbx_description
1 polymer ?
#
loop_
_entity_poly.entity_id
_entity_poly.type
_entity_poly.pdbx_seq_one_letter_code
_entity_poly.pdbx_strand_id
1 'polypeptide(L)'
;MADFDLHEATTPEGIMTTDAPDTNGIMDATEPINTTDLAADDFSFGQRYHRATDTSDVYVTRQRRPTQSIVGTRECPICAETREAFEFPKLSVTLSCSHPPGVCLECLRTSIRCDFNSKLWTEIRCPECREVLEYADIQKYADEATFARYESLALRAAMAEAENFIWCPANCGSGQLHDTGADQPIVTCLNCSQRSCFTHNVVWHERLTCKEYDALLRDPENYLMRLDANGDEAERAKRAQENADRIIAQSLMAEQEAEAQLKEERERDEREEKQQAIALARKVASRRKEEEQKSRATMSKTTKACPGCGWAIEKNRGCC
;
A
#
# COMPACT_ATOMS: atom_id res chain seq x y z
N MET A 1 -43.49 6.57 -7.23
CA MET A 1 -43.86 6.19 -8.60
C MET A 1 -43.60 7.40 -9.48
N ALA A 2 -42.56 7.31 -10.30
CA ALA A 2 -42.21 8.24 -11.35
C ALA A 2 -41.34 7.43 -12.32
N ASP A 3 -41.70 7.46 -13.59
CA ASP A 3 -41.07 6.71 -14.68
C ASP A 3 -39.76 7.39 -15.11
N PHE A 4 -38.83 6.66 -15.76
CA PHE A 4 -38.69 6.72 -17.23
C PHE A 4 -37.59 5.76 -17.74
N ASP A 5 -37.92 5.05 -18.83
CA ASP A 5 -37.11 4.26 -19.77
C ASP A 5 -35.67 3.81 -19.45
N LEU A 6 -35.49 2.48 -19.44
CA LEU A 6 -34.33 1.83 -20.05
C LEU A 6 -34.38 2.00 -21.59
N HIS A 7 -33.23 2.05 -22.25
CA HIS A 7 -33.12 1.75 -23.68
C HIS A 7 -31.88 0.91 -23.96
N GLU A 8 -32.06 -0.16 -24.74
CA GLU A 8 -30.97 -1.00 -25.28
C GLU A 8 -30.46 -0.44 -26.61
N ALA A 9 -29.16 -0.58 -26.84
CA ALA A 9 -28.55 -0.64 -28.17
C ALA A 9 -27.24 -1.43 -28.05
N THR A 10 -27.21 -2.74 -28.33
CA THR A 10 -27.03 -3.36 -29.65
C THR A 10 -25.72 -3.00 -30.36
N THR A 11 -24.89 -4.03 -30.59
CA THR A 11 -23.88 -4.06 -31.66
C THR A 11 -24.57 -4.22 -33.02
N PRO A 12 -23.87 -3.93 -34.13
CA PRO A 12 -23.57 -5.03 -35.06
C PRO A 12 -22.17 -4.94 -35.71
N GLU A 13 -21.94 -5.78 -36.72
CA GLU A 13 -20.65 -6.20 -37.27
C GLU A 13 -20.30 -5.56 -38.63
N GLY A 14 -19.04 -5.72 -39.07
CA GLY A 14 -18.79 -6.30 -40.40
C GLY A 14 -18.05 -5.48 -41.46
N ILE A 15 -17.56 -6.21 -42.47
CA ILE A 15 -17.03 -5.78 -43.79
C ILE A 15 -15.68 -5.04 -43.75
N MET A 16 -14.66 -5.25 -44.59
CA MET A 16 -14.07 -6.36 -45.41
C MET A 16 -13.33 -5.71 -46.60
N THR A 17 -12.02 -5.98 -46.76
CA THR A 17 -11.24 -5.94 -48.05
C THR A 17 -11.18 -4.60 -48.83
N THR A 18 -10.29 -4.38 -49.80
CA THR A 18 -9.07 -5.11 -50.27
C THR A 18 -7.81 -4.38 -49.71
N ASP A 19 -6.63 -4.13 -50.32
CA ASP A 19 -6.00 -4.46 -51.62
C ASP A 19 -4.45 -4.33 -51.57
N ALA A 20 -3.76 -4.60 -52.69
CA ALA A 20 -2.34 -4.26 -52.94
C ALA A 20 -2.20 -3.43 -54.25
N PRO A 21 -0.99 -2.90 -54.55
CA PRO A 21 -0.41 -3.28 -55.86
C PRO A 21 1.12 -3.42 -55.89
N ASP A 22 1.61 -4.39 -56.66
CA ASP A 22 3.00 -4.51 -57.09
C ASP A 22 3.36 -3.52 -58.22
N THR A 23 4.64 -3.13 -58.31
CA THR A 23 5.24 -2.65 -59.58
C THR A 23 6.61 -3.28 -59.79
N ASN A 24 6.72 -4.23 -60.72
CA ASN A 24 7.99 -4.81 -61.16
C ASN A 24 8.79 -3.81 -62.02
N GLY A 25 10.12 -3.82 -61.86
CA GLY A 25 11.06 -3.08 -62.70
C GLY A 25 12.28 -3.93 -63.03
N ILE A 26 12.25 -4.62 -64.18
CA ILE A 26 13.35 -5.49 -64.64
C ILE A 26 14.34 -4.66 -65.47
N MET A 27 15.63 -4.76 -65.16
CA MET A 27 16.73 -4.41 -66.07
C MET A 27 17.83 -5.47 -65.95
N ASP A 28 18.39 -5.88 -67.09
CA ASP A 28 19.37 -6.95 -67.23
C ASP A 28 20.80 -6.40 -67.35
N ALA A 29 21.76 -7.04 -66.71
CA ALA A 29 23.20 -6.77 -66.82
C ALA A 29 24.01 -7.98 -66.32
N THR A 30 24.83 -8.56 -67.19
CA THR A 30 25.61 -9.77 -66.94
C THR A 30 27.07 -9.51 -66.55
N GLU A 31 27.68 -10.52 -65.91
CA GLU A 31 29.12 -10.70 -65.63
C GLU A 31 29.78 -9.77 -64.57
N PRO A 32 30.90 -10.21 -63.92
CA PRO A 32 31.37 -11.58 -63.66
C PRO A 32 31.59 -11.87 -62.16
N ILE A 33 31.79 -13.16 -61.81
CA ILE A 33 32.11 -13.59 -60.44
C ILE A 33 33.54 -13.17 -60.08
N ASN A 34 33.72 -12.40 -59.00
CA ASN A 34 35.03 -12.01 -58.48
C ASN A 34 35.26 -12.55 -57.06
N THR A 35 36.26 -13.41 -56.88
CA THR A 35 36.48 -14.18 -55.64
C THR A 35 37.40 -13.46 -54.65
N THR A 36 36.92 -12.40 -54.01
CA THR A 36 37.70 -11.61 -53.01
C THR A 36 36.87 -11.20 -51.79
N ASP A 37 36.08 -12.12 -51.24
CA ASP A 37 35.00 -11.82 -50.28
C ASP A 37 35.21 -12.47 -48.89
N LEU A 38 36.43 -12.33 -48.34
CA LEU A 38 36.85 -12.95 -47.07
C LEU A 38 37.73 -12.05 -46.16
N ALA A 39 37.71 -10.72 -46.34
CA ALA A 39 38.59 -9.83 -45.58
C ALA A 39 38.12 -8.36 -45.44
N ALA A 40 37.04 -8.10 -44.69
CA ALA A 40 36.92 -6.94 -43.77
C ALA A 40 35.48 -6.76 -43.20
N ASP A 41 35.06 -7.55 -42.20
CA ASP A 41 33.80 -7.29 -41.47
C ASP A 41 33.82 -7.78 -40.00
N ASP A 42 34.99 -7.71 -39.34
CA ASP A 42 35.19 -8.13 -37.94
C ASP A 42 35.74 -7.00 -37.05
N PHE A 43 35.27 -5.76 -37.28
CA PHE A 43 35.49 -4.61 -36.39
C PHE A 43 34.61 -4.71 -35.13
N SER A 44 34.72 -5.83 -34.42
CA SER A 44 33.94 -6.15 -33.24
C SER A 44 34.33 -5.28 -32.03
N PHE A 45 33.35 -4.53 -31.52
CA PHE A 45 33.46 -3.67 -30.34
C PHE A 45 33.79 -4.50 -29.09
N GLY A 46 35.04 -4.43 -28.63
CA GLY A 46 35.52 -5.18 -27.45
C GLY A 46 37.03 -5.42 -27.38
N GLN A 47 37.76 -5.30 -28.50
CA GLN A 47 39.22 -5.49 -28.50
C GLN A 47 39.95 -4.33 -27.78
N ARG A 48 40.42 -4.56 -26.54
CA ARG A 48 41.30 -3.61 -25.83
C ARG A 48 42.72 -3.62 -26.40
N TYR A 49 42.96 -2.78 -27.40
CA TYR A 49 44.29 -2.52 -27.93
C TYR A 49 45.16 -1.77 -26.91
N HIS A 50 46.16 -2.44 -26.33
CA HIS A 50 47.21 -1.79 -25.56
C HIS A 50 48.31 -1.31 -26.49
N ARG A 51 48.32 0.00 -26.80
CA ARG A 51 49.38 0.64 -27.58
C ARG A 51 50.62 0.81 -26.69
N ALA A 52 51.74 0.19 -27.05
CA ALA A 52 53.02 0.47 -26.42
C ALA A 52 53.44 1.92 -26.70
N THR A 53 54.16 2.54 -25.77
CA THR A 53 54.60 3.95 -25.89
C THR A 53 55.67 4.17 -26.95
N ASP A 54 56.47 3.14 -27.25
CA ASP A 54 57.75 3.28 -27.97
C ASP A 54 57.85 2.43 -29.25
N THR A 55 56.80 1.68 -29.62
CA THR A 55 56.70 0.98 -30.91
C THR A 55 55.31 1.13 -31.54
N SER A 56 55.27 1.14 -32.88
CA SER A 56 54.04 1.24 -33.67
C SER A 56 53.23 -0.07 -33.75
N ASP A 57 53.74 -1.15 -33.16
CA ASP A 57 53.18 -2.49 -33.28
C ASP A 57 52.01 -2.69 -32.30
N VAL A 58 50.83 -2.98 -32.84
CA VAL A 58 49.63 -3.27 -32.06
C VAL A 58 49.54 -4.78 -31.79
N TYR A 59 50.10 -5.22 -30.66
CA TYR A 59 50.03 -6.62 -30.25
C TYR A 59 48.64 -6.95 -29.66
N VAL A 60 47.85 -7.76 -30.37
CA VAL A 60 46.56 -8.28 -29.87
C VAL A 60 46.84 -9.30 -28.77
N THR A 61 46.62 -8.91 -27.51
CA THR A 61 47.18 -9.62 -26.34
C THR A 61 46.54 -10.98 -26.03
N ARG A 62 45.37 -11.30 -26.59
CA ARG A 62 44.73 -12.63 -26.51
C ARG A 62 44.01 -12.96 -27.82
N GLN A 63 44.42 -14.04 -28.48
CA GLN A 63 43.74 -14.60 -29.66
C GLN A 63 42.99 -15.88 -29.27
N ARG A 64 41.74 -16.02 -29.72
CA ARG A 64 40.94 -17.25 -29.50
C ARG A 64 41.56 -18.42 -30.26
N ARG A 65 41.57 -19.61 -29.66
CA ARG A 65 42.11 -20.82 -30.30
C ARG A 65 41.11 -21.40 -31.30
N PRO A 66 41.47 -21.64 -32.57
CA PRO A 66 40.58 -22.29 -33.52
C PRO A 66 40.36 -23.77 -33.18
N THR A 67 39.26 -24.34 -33.67
CA THR A 67 39.03 -25.79 -33.63
C THR A 67 40.14 -26.58 -34.35
N GLN A 68 40.49 -27.75 -33.81
CA GLN A 68 41.46 -28.67 -34.42
C GLN A 68 40.94 -29.37 -35.69
N SER A 69 39.63 -29.37 -35.93
CA SER A 69 39.06 -29.72 -37.24
C SER A 69 37.79 -28.91 -37.52
N ILE A 70 37.64 -28.49 -38.78
CA ILE A 70 36.49 -27.76 -39.32
C ILE A 70 35.61 -28.70 -40.16
N VAL A 71 36.03 -29.96 -40.37
CA VAL A 71 35.40 -30.94 -41.28
C VAL A 71 35.23 -32.29 -40.59
N GLY A 72 34.12 -32.98 -40.87
CA GLY A 72 33.77 -34.29 -40.31
C GLY A 72 32.82 -34.21 -39.12
N THR A 73 32.60 -35.35 -38.46
CA THR A 73 31.81 -35.46 -37.23
C THR A 73 32.71 -35.54 -35.99
N ARG A 74 32.16 -35.17 -34.83
CA ARG A 74 32.82 -35.16 -33.52
C ARG A 74 31.84 -35.56 -32.43
N GLU A 75 32.30 -36.30 -31.43
CA GLU A 75 31.53 -36.56 -30.22
C GLU A 75 31.60 -35.37 -29.24
N CYS A 76 30.47 -35.00 -28.65
CA CYS A 76 30.41 -33.98 -27.60
C CYS A 76 30.60 -34.62 -26.22
N PRO A 77 31.54 -34.16 -25.37
CA PRO A 77 31.83 -34.79 -24.08
C PRO A 77 30.73 -34.60 -23.02
N ILE A 78 29.69 -33.82 -23.32
CA ILE A 78 28.58 -33.53 -22.38
C ILE A 78 27.35 -34.41 -22.66
N CYS A 79 26.94 -34.57 -23.93
CA CYS A 79 25.81 -35.42 -24.32
C CYS A 79 26.20 -36.79 -24.90
N ALA A 80 27.49 -37.04 -25.16
CA ALA A 80 28.01 -38.22 -25.86
C ALA A 80 27.43 -38.45 -27.28
N GLU A 81 26.80 -37.44 -27.88
CA GLU A 81 26.28 -37.50 -29.25
C GLU A 81 27.37 -37.14 -30.27
N THR A 82 27.43 -37.88 -31.37
CA THR A 82 28.23 -37.53 -32.56
C THR A 82 27.50 -36.49 -33.41
N ARG A 83 28.03 -35.27 -33.46
CA ARG A 83 27.49 -34.14 -34.22
C ARG A 83 28.44 -33.70 -35.33
N GLU A 84 27.95 -32.93 -36.30
CA GLU A 84 28.80 -32.39 -37.38
C GLU A 84 29.65 -31.21 -36.90
N ALA A 85 30.83 -30.98 -37.50
CA ALA A 85 31.77 -29.94 -37.09
C ALA A 85 31.20 -28.50 -37.14
N PHE A 86 30.09 -28.25 -37.85
CA PHE A 86 29.40 -26.95 -37.83
C PHE A 86 28.57 -26.73 -36.55
N GLU A 87 28.17 -27.79 -35.84
CA GLU A 87 27.43 -27.70 -34.56
C GLU A 87 28.38 -27.44 -33.37
N PHE A 88 29.68 -27.24 -33.60
CA PHE A 88 30.67 -26.86 -32.60
C PHE A 88 31.17 -25.43 -32.84
N PRO A 89 31.55 -24.67 -31.79
CA PRO A 89 32.22 -23.39 -31.96
C PRO A 89 33.48 -23.52 -32.83
N LYS A 90 33.65 -22.61 -33.80
CA LYS A 90 34.87 -22.56 -34.65
C LYS A 90 36.10 -22.05 -33.89
N LEU A 91 35.88 -21.34 -32.78
CA LEU A 91 36.87 -20.71 -31.91
C LEU A 91 36.61 -21.11 -30.45
N SER A 92 37.60 -20.91 -29.57
CA SER A 92 37.46 -21.10 -28.14
C SER A 92 36.32 -20.27 -27.55
N VAL A 93 35.58 -20.87 -26.61
CA VAL A 93 34.33 -20.31 -26.04
C VAL A 93 34.54 -18.92 -25.48
N THR A 94 35.65 -18.68 -24.77
CA THR A 94 36.08 -17.36 -24.29
C THR A 94 37.46 -16.97 -24.85
N LEU A 95 37.88 -15.74 -24.58
CA LEU A 95 39.24 -15.23 -24.81
C LEU A 95 40.30 -15.79 -23.83
N SER A 96 39.87 -16.41 -22.74
CA SER A 96 40.69 -16.97 -21.66
C SER A 96 40.79 -18.50 -21.71
N CYS A 97 39.86 -19.19 -22.39
CA CYS A 97 39.91 -20.61 -22.70
C CYS A 97 41.24 -21.03 -23.37
N SER A 98 42.07 -21.81 -22.66
CA SER A 98 43.32 -22.39 -23.19
C SER A 98 43.11 -23.64 -24.06
N HIS A 99 41.91 -24.20 -24.06
CA HIS A 99 41.52 -25.43 -24.74
C HIS A 99 40.85 -25.15 -26.11
N PRO A 100 40.88 -26.10 -27.06
CA PRO A 100 40.02 -26.05 -28.23
C PRO A 100 38.55 -26.32 -27.82
N PRO A 101 37.56 -25.86 -28.59
CA PRO A 101 36.16 -26.17 -28.33
C PRO A 101 35.86 -27.66 -28.59
N GLY A 102 35.54 -28.40 -27.53
CA GLY A 102 35.06 -29.80 -27.59
C GLY A 102 33.53 -29.94 -27.45
N VAL A 103 32.82 -28.93 -26.94
CA VAL A 103 31.37 -28.97 -26.69
C VAL A 103 30.55 -28.48 -27.89
N CYS A 104 29.45 -29.16 -28.20
CA CYS A 104 28.49 -28.68 -29.21
C CYS A 104 27.67 -27.47 -28.71
N LEU A 105 27.18 -26.65 -29.64
CA LEU A 105 26.46 -25.41 -29.36
C LEU A 105 25.24 -25.61 -28.45
N GLU A 106 24.54 -26.74 -28.55
CA GLU A 106 23.32 -26.99 -27.76
C GLU A 106 23.62 -27.33 -26.29
N CYS A 107 24.69 -28.10 -26.04
CA CYS A 107 25.19 -28.30 -24.68
C CYS A 107 25.78 -27.00 -24.11
N LEU A 108 26.36 -26.13 -24.93
CA LEU A 108 26.87 -24.83 -24.49
C LEU A 108 25.72 -23.87 -24.10
N ARG A 109 24.69 -23.73 -24.95
CA ARG A 109 23.44 -23.01 -24.62
C ARG A 109 22.83 -23.51 -23.31
N THR A 110 22.66 -24.83 -23.21
CA THR A 110 22.09 -25.48 -22.03
C THR A 110 22.95 -25.24 -20.80
N SER A 111 24.28 -25.30 -20.90
CA SER A 111 25.20 -24.97 -19.79
C SER A 111 25.03 -23.51 -19.33
N ILE A 112 24.95 -22.55 -20.27
CA ILE A 112 24.75 -21.12 -19.96
C ILE A 112 23.38 -20.92 -19.29
N ARG A 113 22.32 -21.53 -19.82
CA ARG A 113 20.95 -21.49 -19.27
C ARG A 113 20.87 -22.14 -17.88
N CYS A 114 21.59 -23.24 -17.65
CA CYS A 114 21.66 -23.89 -16.33
C CYS A 114 22.42 -23.03 -15.31
N ASP A 115 23.59 -22.48 -15.68
CA ASP A 115 24.36 -21.57 -14.82
C ASP A 115 23.54 -20.32 -14.47
N PHE A 116 22.92 -19.67 -15.47
CA PHE A 116 22.14 -18.45 -15.28
C PHE A 116 20.90 -18.62 -14.37
N ASN A 117 20.33 -19.83 -14.29
CA ASN A 117 19.19 -20.11 -13.40
C ASN A 117 19.60 -20.76 -12.05
N SER A 118 20.87 -21.12 -11.84
CA SER A 118 21.34 -21.79 -10.60
C SER A 118 22.45 -21.07 -9.84
N LYS A 119 23.12 -20.10 -10.46
CA LYS A 119 24.22 -19.29 -9.91
C LYS A 119 23.91 -17.80 -10.05
N LEU A 120 24.82 -16.95 -9.58
CA LEU A 120 24.81 -15.53 -9.92
C LEU A 120 25.06 -15.36 -11.44
N TRP A 121 24.36 -14.40 -12.05
CA TRP A 121 24.47 -14.08 -13.47
C TRP A 121 25.89 -13.63 -13.90
N THR A 122 26.72 -13.20 -12.95
CA THR A 122 28.15 -12.86 -13.13
C THR A 122 29.09 -14.08 -13.14
N GLU A 123 28.60 -15.26 -12.76
CA GLU A 123 29.40 -16.49 -12.61
C GLU A 123 29.01 -17.60 -13.61
N ILE A 124 28.60 -17.20 -14.82
CA ILE A 124 28.43 -18.10 -15.95
C ILE A 124 29.81 -18.58 -16.42
N ARG A 125 30.03 -19.90 -16.44
CA ARG A 125 31.35 -20.50 -16.63
C ARG A 125 31.39 -21.50 -17.77
N CYS A 126 32.55 -21.63 -18.41
CA CYS A 126 32.80 -22.61 -19.46
C CYS A 126 32.70 -24.04 -18.88
N PRO A 127 31.93 -24.96 -19.49
CA PRO A 127 31.76 -26.31 -18.94
C PRO A 127 33.05 -27.15 -18.92
N GLU A 128 34.01 -26.90 -19.83
CA GLU A 128 35.27 -27.65 -19.92
C GLU A 128 36.34 -27.14 -18.94
N CYS A 129 36.54 -25.83 -18.82
CA CYS A 129 37.63 -25.24 -18.01
C CYS A 129 37.19 -24.39 -16.80
N ARG A 130 35.89 -24.13 -16.63
CA ARG A 130 35.28 -23.29 -15.58
C ARG A 130 35.70 -21.81 -15.53
N GLU A 131 36.40 -21.37 -16.57
CA GLU A 131 36.71 -19.97 -16.85
C GLU A 131 35.43 -19.16 -17.09
N VAL A 132 35.41 -17.88 -16.71
CA VAL A 132 34.20 -17.02 -16.79
C VAL A 132 33.96 -16.56 -18.23
N LEU A 133 32.70 -16.56 -18.67
CA LEU A 133 32.29 -16.03 -19.99
C LEU A 133 32.13 -14.50 -19.94
N GLU A 134 32.61 -13.82 -20.98
CA GLU A 134 32.37 -12.38 -21.15
C GLU A 134 31.01 -12.13 -21.83
N TYR A 135 30.52 -10.89 -21.77
CA TYR A 135 29.26 -10.46 -22.41
C TYR A 135 29.18 -10.91 -23.89
N ALA A 136 30.27 -10.73 -24.64
CA ALA A 136 30.37 -11.09 -26.05
C ALA A 136 30.39 -12.60 -26.32
N ASP A 137 30.68 -13.44 -25.32
CA ASP A 137 30.57 -14.89 -25.41
C ASP A 137 29.12 -15.32 -25.18
N ILE A 138 28.48 -14.74 -24.16
CA ILE A 138 27.08 -15.02 -23.80
C ILE A 138 26.15 -14.57 -24.95
N GLN A 139 26.40 -13.41 -25.56
CA GLN A 139 25.68 -12.94 -26.74
C GLN A 139 25.77 -13.89 -27.95
N LYS A 140 26.89 -14.62 -28.10
CA LYS A 140 27.12 -15.53 -29.25
C LYS A 140 26.64 -16.96 -29.01
N TYR A 141 26.49 -17.37 -27.75
CA TYR A 141 26.26 -18.78 -27.38
C TYR A 141 25.05 -19.06 -26.48
N ALA A 142 24.37 -18.05 -25.94
CA ALA A 142 23.13 -18.24 -25.17
C ALA A 142 21.88 -18.39 -26.05
N ASP A 143 20.78 -18.86 -25.47
CA ASP A 143 19.45 -18.69 -26.07
C ASP A 143 19.03 -17.21 -26.02
N GLU A 144 18.26 -16.74 -27.00
CA GLU A 144 17.77 -15.35 -27.06
C GLU A 144 17.03 -14.92 -25.77
N ALA A 145 16.14 -15.78 -25.25
CA ALA A 145 15.43 -15.52 -23.99
C ALA A 145 16.33 -15.53 -22.74
N THR A 146 17.48 -16.22 -22.79
CA THR A 146 18.50 -16.19 -21.73
C THR A 146 19.34 -14.92 -21.88
N PHE A 147 19.74 -14.56 -23.10
CA PHE A 147 20.50 -13.35 -23.40
C PHE A 147 19.73 -12.07 -23.03
N ALA A 148 18.47 -11.92 -23.43
CA ALA A 148 17.66 -10.73 -23.09
C ALA A 148 17.50 -10.52 -21.57
N ARG A 149 17.40 -11.62 -20.79
CA ARG A 149 17.40 -11.56 -19.32
C ARG A 149 18.78 -11.20 -18.75
N TYR A 150 19.87 -11.69 -19.36
CA TYR A 150 21.23 -11.35 -18.98
C TYR A 150 21.58 -9.90 -19.29
N GLU A 151 21.27 -9.41 -20.49
CA GLU A 151 21.44 -8.01 -20.92
C GLU A 151 20.65 -7.05 -20.00
N SER A 152 19.39 -7.39 -19.68
CA SER A 152 18.58 -6.64 -18.70
C SER A 152 19.21 -6.56 -17.30
N LEU A 153 20.00 -7.57 -16.88
CA LEU A 153 20.71 -7.59 -15.60
C LEU A 153 22.06 -6.87 -15.68
N ALA A 154 22.79 -7.02 -16.80
CA ALA A 154 24.06 -6.35 -17.05
C ALA A 154 23.87 -4.84 -17.15
N LEU A 155 22.85 -4.38 -17.89
CA LEU A 155 22.46 -2.96 -17.93
C LEU A 155 22.03 -2.46 -16.55
N ARG A 156 21.28 -3.27 -15.79
CA ARG A 156 20.86 -2.93 -14.42
C ARG A 156 22.05 -2.72 -13.50
N ALA A 157 23.04 -3.60 -13.54
CA ALA A 157 24.25 -3.49 -12.74
C ALA A 157 25.11 -2.29 -13.17
N ALA A 158 25.37 -2.13 -14.47
CA ALA A 158 26.20 -1.04 -15.00
C ALA A 158 25.61 0.35 -14.70
N MET A 159 24.28 0.51 -14.72
CA MET A 159 23.63 1.77 -14.33
C MET A 159 23.54 1.94 -12.80
N ALA A 160 23.50 0.85 -12.02
CA ALA A 160 23.52 0.92 -10.55
C ALA A 160 24.92 1.23 -9.97
N GLU A 161 25.97 1.20 -10.78
CA GLU A 161 27.32 1.68 -10.44
C GLU A 161 27.43 3.21 -10.57
N ALA A 162 26.45 3.88 -11.20
CA ALA A 162 26.41 5.34 -11.30
C ALA A 162 25.84 5.98 -10.01
N GLU A 163 26.54 7.00 -9.50
CA GLU A 163 26.09 7.78 -8.34
C GLU A 163 24.70 8.39 -8.57
N ASN A 164 23.86 8.38 -7.54
CA ASN A 164 22.47 8.86 -7.53
C ASN A 164 21.49 8.17 -8.51
N PHE A 165 21.88 7.09 -9.19
CA PHE A 165 20.95 6.31 -10.01
C PHE A 165 20.19 5.25 -9.20
N ILE A 166 18.88 5.14 -9.40
CA ILE A 166 18.03 4.14 -8.76
C ILE A 166 17.05 3.47 -9.73
N TRP A 167 16.98 2.14 -9.66
CA TRP A 167 16.01 1.32 -10.37
C TRP A 167 14.68 1.24 -9.61
N CYS A 168 13.55 1.28 -10.31
CA CYS A 168 12.25 1.18 -9.62
C CYS A 168 12.02 -0.23 -9.05
N PRO A 169 11.79 -0.39 -7.72
CA PRO A 169 11.58 -1.71 -7.11
C PRO A 169 10.24 -2.37 -7.48
N ALA A 170 9.33 -1.63 -8.13
CA ALA A 170 8.12 -2.20 -8.75
C ALA A 170 8.42 -3.01 -10.04
N ASN A 171 9.70 -3.18 -10.41
CA ASN A 171 10.19 -3.95 -11.55
C ASN A 171 9.61 -3.51 -12.92
N CYS A 172 9.15 -2.25 -13.03
CA CYS A 172 8.54 -1.67 -14.23
C CYS A 172 9.54 -1.27 -15.34
N GLY A 173 10.73 -1.86 -15.35
CA GLY A 173 11.78 -1.64 -16.37
C GLY A 173 12.47 -0.27 -16.35
N SER A 174 11.97 0.72 -15.60
CA SER A 174 12.56 2.06 -15.54
C SER A 174 13.48 2.27 -14.33
N GLY A 175 14.51 3.08 -14.53
CA GLY A 175 15.36 3.65 -13.49
C GLY A 175 15.60 5.13 -13.77
N GLN A 176 15.96 5.89 -12.75
CA GLN A 176 16.08 7.35 -12.81
C GLN A 176 17.21 7.86 -11.94
N LEU A 177 17.75 9.03 -12.28
CA LEU A 177 18.64 9.80 -11.41
C LEU A 177 17.80 10.52 -10.34
N HIS A 178 18.36 10.65 -9.13
CA HIS A 178 17.72 11.29 -8.00
C HIS A 178 18.69 12.29 -7.33
N ASP A 179 18.84 13.45 -7.96
CA ASP A 179 19.87 14.45 -7.63
C ASP A 179 19.76 15.04 -6.21
N THR A 180 18.61 14.91 -5.54
CA THR A 180 18.42 15.30 -4.13
C THR A 180 18.87 14.22 -3.12
N GLY A 181 19.33 13.07 -3.61
CA GLY A 181 20.06 12.05 -2.85
C GLY A 181 19.38 11.61 -1.55
N ALA A 182 20.18 11.47 -0.49
CA ALA A 182 19.72 10.98 0.81
C ALA A 182 18.90 11.99 1.64
N ASP A 183 18.95 13.29 1.31
CA ASP A 183 18.20 14.34 2.03
C ASP A 183 16.69 14.28 1.73
N GLN A 184 16.32 13.73 0.57
CA GLN A 184 14.94 13.44 0.20
C GLN A 184 14.80 11.96 -0.19
N PRO A 185 14.71 11.03 0.77
CA PRO A 185 14.74 9.60 0.46
C PRO A 185 13.48 9.07 -0.26
N ILE A 186 12.48 9.92 -0.54
CA ILE A 186 11.28 9.55 -1.30
C ILE A 186 11.57 9.71 -2.79
N VAL A 187 11.71 8.60 -3.50
CA VAL A 187 11.80 8.56 -4.96
C VAL A 187 10.42 8.17 -5.52
N THR A 188 9.85 9.00 -6.39
CA THR A 188 8.62 8.65 -7.13
C THR A 188 9.00 8.23 -8.54
N CYS A 189 8.61 7.02 -8.94
CA CYS A 189 8.90 6.48 -10.26
C CYS A 189 8.16 7.26 -11.35
N LEU A 190 8.88 7.81 -12.33
CA LEU A 190 8.28 8.55 -13.45
C LEU A 190 7.41 7.70 -14.37
N ASN A 191 7.64 6.38 -14.45
CA ASN A 191 6.89 5.47 -15.32
C ASN A 191 5.61 4.90 -14.68
N CYS A 192 5.70 4.47 -13.41
CA CYS A 192 4.59 3.76 -12.73
C CYS A 192 4.03 4.48 -11.49
N SER A 193 4.45 5.72 -11.23
CA SER A 193 4.11 6.57 -10.06
C SER A 193 4.31 5.96 -8.65
N GLN A 194 4.82 4.73 -8.56
CA GLN A 194 5.12 4.08 -7.30
C GLN A 194 6.24 4.81 -6.54
N ARG A 195 6.03 5.00 -5.23
CA ARG A 195 7.02 5.55 -4.30
C ARG A 195 7.97 4.45 -3.81
N SER A 196 9.26 4.77 -3.76
CA SER A 196 10.35 3.93 -3.22
C SER A 196 11.29 4.72 -2.30
N CYS A 197 12.01 4.01 -1.43
CA CYS A 197 13.02 4.59 -0.55
C CYS A 197 14.40 4.56 -1.24
N PHE A 198 15.06 5.71 -1.37
CA PHE A 198 16.40 5.83 -1.97
C PHE A 198 17.45 5.02 -1.19
N THR A 199 17.47 5.18 0.14
CA THR A 199 18.46 4.54 1.04
C THR A 199 18.36 3.02 1.07
N HIS A 200 17.17 2.46 0.86
CA HIS A 200 16.88 1.04 1.03
C HIS A 200 16.57 0.29 -0.27
N ASN A 201 16.30 1.00 -1.36
CA ASN A 201 15.89 0.46 -2.66
C ASN A 201 14.69 -0.51 -2.57
N VAL A 202 13.70 -0.14 -1.74
CA VAL A 202 12.43 -0.88 -1.53
C VAL A 202 11.23 0.03 -1.76
N VAL A 203 10.02 -0.56 -1.83
CA VAL A 203 8.75 0.18 -1.82
C VAL A 203 8.67 1.09 -0.57
N TRP A 204 8.20 2.32 -0.75
CA TRP A 204 8.24 3.35 0.29
C TRP A 204 7.49 2.97 1.58
N HIS A 205 8.19 3.04 2.71
CA HIS A 205 7.68 2.65 4.02
C HIS A 205 6.92 3.81 4.70
N GLU A 206 5.67 4.04 4.28
CA GLU A 206 4.85 5.23 4.61
C GLU A 206 4.74 5.64 6.09
N ARG A 207 4.95 4.71 7.04
CA ARG A 207 4.80 4.92 8.49
C ARG A 207 6.10 4.78 9.28
N LEU A 208 7.24 4.76 8.60
CA LEU A 208 8.57 4.56 9.19
C LEU A 208 9.54 5.62 8.64
N THR A 209 10.42 6.15 9.48
CA THR A 209 11.67 6.75 8.99
C THR A 209 12.65 5.66 8.57
N CYS A 210 13.62 5.98 7.72
CA CYS A 210 14.66 5.04 7.28
C CYS A 210 15.35 4.33 8.47
N LYS A 211 15.66 5.08 9.55
CA LYS A 211 16.30 4.56 10.77
C LYS A 211 15.41 3.58 11.55
N GLU A 212 14.09 3.73 11.50
CA GLU A 212 13.15 2.80 12.11
C GLU A 212 12.92 1.57 11.23
N TYR A 213 12.97 1.72 9.90
CA TYR A 213 13.01 0.59 8.97
C TYR A 213 14.27 -0.26 9.17
N ASP A 214 15.44 0.38 9.36
CA ASP A 214 16.69 -0.29 9.76
C ASP A 214 16.59 -1.00 11.13
N ALA A 215 15.76 -0.49 12.05
CA ALA A 215 15.55 -1.14 13.35
C ALA A 215 14.62 -2.35 13.22
N LEU A 216 13.54 -2.22 12.44
CA LEU A 216 12.61 -3.30 12.12
C LEU A 216 13.31 -4.46 11.38
N LEU A 217 14.21 -4.15 10.43
CA LEU A 217 15.02 -5.15 9.71
C LEU A 217 16.04 -5.86 10.61
N ARG A 218 16.44 -5.28 11.75
CA ARG A 218 17.36 -5.91 12.71
C ARG A 218 16.62 -6.76 13.75
N ASP A 219 15.61 -6.19 14.39
CA ASP A 219 14.84 -6.83 15.47
C ASP A 219 13.32 -6.76 15.20
N PRO A 220 12.77 -7.61 14.30
CA PRO A 220 11.35 -7.54 13.92
C PRO A 220 10.40 -7.73 15.11
N GLU A 221 10.70 -8.67 16.01
CA GLU A 221 9.88 -9.01 17.18
C GLU A 221 9.80 -7.84 18.17
N ASN A 222 10.92 -7.17 18.42
CA ASN A 222 11.02 -6.01 19.32
C ASN A 222 10.20 -4.83 18.79
N TYR A 223 10.27 -4.57 17.48
CA TYR A 223 9.47 -3.51 16.86
C TYR A 223 7.97 -3.77 16.96
N LEU A 224 7.51 -5.00 16.72
CA LEU A 224 6.10 -5.40 16.85
C LEU A 224 5.63 -5.32 18.30
N MET A 225 6.36 -5.92 19.25
CA MET A 225 6.02 -5.90 20.68
C MET A 225 5.89 -4.46 21.22
N ARG A 226 6.72 -3.53 20.73
CA ARG A 226 6.62 -2.10 21.07
C ARG A 226 5.38 -1.41 20.49
N LEU A 227 4.92 -1.79 19.29
CA LEU A 227 3.66 -1.27 18.75
C LEU A 227 2.46 -1.79 19.55
N ASP A 228 2.43 -3.08 19.84
CA ASP A 228 1.34 -3.73 20.58
C ASP A 228 1.24 -3.17 22.01
N ALA A 229 2.39 -3.01 22.70
CA ALA A 229 2.43 -2.41 24.03
C ALA A 229 1.89 -0.97 24.07
N ASN A 230 2.22 -0.14 23.05
CA ASN A 230 1.68 1.22 22.92
C ASN A 230 0.16 1.21 22.66
N GLY A 231 -0.34 0.23 21.89
CA GLY A 231 -1.76 0.02 21.65
C GLY A 231 -2.50 -0.38 22.93
N ASP A 232 -1.96 -1.34 23.67
CA ASP A 232 -2.50 -1.78 24.97
C ASP A 232 -2.50 -0.63 25.99
N GLU A 233 -1.51 0.25 25.99
CA GLU A 233 -1.47 1.42 26.87
C GLU A 233 -2.57 2.44 26.54
N ALA A 234 -2.76 2.74 25.25
CA ALA A 234 -3.85 3.60 24.80
C ALA A 234 -5.23 3.00 25.14
N GLU A 235 -5.42 1.68 24.99
CA GLU A 235 -6.69 1.04 25.33
C GLU A 235 -6.91 0.96 26.85
N ARG A 236 -5.85 0.67 27.63
CA ARG A 236 -5.89 0.73 29.11
C ARG A 236 -6.29 2.13 29.61
N ALA A 237 -5.73 3.19 29.02
CA ALA A 237 -6.10 4.57 29.34
C ALA A 237 -7.57 4.87 29.00
N LYS A 238 -8.03 4.46 27.81
CA LYS A 238 -9.43 4.64 27.39
C LYS A 238 -10.43 3.91 28.31
N ARG A 239 -10.16 2.64 28.64
CA ARG A 239 -10.99 1.85 29.57
C ARG A 239 -11.00 2.45 30.99
N ALA A 240 -9.90 3.07 31.44
CA ALA A 240 -9.84 3.77 32.72
C ALA A 240 -10.70 5.04 32.72
N GLN A 241 -10.66 5.83 31.64
CA GLN A 241 -11.52 7.00 31.46
C GLN A 241 -13.00 6.61 31.42
N GLU A 242 -13.39 5.64 30.60
CA GLU A 242 -14.79 5.15 30.51
C GLU A 242 -15.34 4.65 31.85
N ASN A 243 -14.48 4.07 32.69
CA ASN A 243 -14.86 3.66 34.04
C ASN A 243 -15.07 4.86 34.98
N ALA A 244 -14.20 5.88 34.91
CA ALA A 244 -14.36 7.12 35.68
C ALA A 244 -15.63 7.89 35.28
N ASP A 245 -15.86 8.06 33.97
CA ASP A 245 -17.05 8.72 33.43
C ASP A 245 -18.33 7.98 33.85
N ARG A 246 -18.32 6.64 33.87
CA ARG A 246 -19.42 5.81 34.39
C ARG A 246 -19.66 6.00 35.89
N ILE A 247 -18.61 6.11 36.70
CA ILE A 247 -18.75 6.36 38.15
C ILE A 247 -19.37 7.74 38.39
N ILE A 248 -18.91 8.77 37.67
CA ILE A 248 -19.45 10.14 37.74
C ILE A 248 -20.93 10.17 37.31
N ALA A 249 -21.29 9.45 36.24
CA ALA A 249 -22.68 9.32 35.81
C ALA A 249 -23.54 8.61 36.88
N GLN A 250 -23.04 7.55 37.51
CA GLN A 250 -23.75 6.86 38.58
C GLN A 250 -23.96 7.72 39.83
N SER A 251 -22.97 8.51 40.25
CA SER A 251 -23.15 9.46 41.37
C SER A 251 -24.15 10.56 41.04
N LEU A 252 -24.08 11.14 39.84
CA LEU A 252 -25.01 12.20 39.42
C LEU A 252 -26.46 11.70 39.32
N MET A 253 -26.68 10.48 38.83
CA MET A 253 -28.03 9.88 38.82
C MET A 253 -28.56 9.64 40.24
N ALA A 254 -27.71 9.12 41.15
CA ALA A 254 -28.10 8.89 42.55
C ALA A 254 -28.41 10.20 43.30
N GLU A 255 -27.67 11.29 43.03
CA GLU A 255 -27.96 12.63 43.55
C GLU A 255 -29.31 13.15 43.02
N GLN A 256 -29.58 13.03 41.72
CA GLN A 256 -30.86 13.44 41.13
C GLN A 256 -32.06 12.62 41.66
N GLU A 257 -31.89 11.31 41.87
CA GLU A 257 -32.92 10.46 42.48
C GLU A 257 -33.20 10.87 43.94
N ALA A 258 -32.16 11.21 44.72
CA ALA A 258 -32.32 11.71 46.09
C ALA A 258 -33.00 13.10 46.14
N GLU A 259 -32.63 14.02 45.25
CA GLU A 259 -33.30 15.33 45.12
C GLU A 259 -34.79 15.19 44.74
N ALA A 260 -35.11 14.26 43.85
CA ALA A 260 -36.48 13.94 43.45
C ALA A 260 -37.29 13.38 44.63
N GLN A 261 -36.78 12.39 45.36
CA GLN A 261 -37.43 11.82 46.54
C GLN A 261 -37.71 12.90 47.60
N LEU A 262 -36.70 13.73 47.94
CA LEU A 262 -36.85 14.83 48.88
C LEU A 262 -37.86 15.90 48.40
N LYS A 263 -38.06 16.05 47.09
CA LYS A 263 -39.09 16.94 46.54
C LYS A 263 -40.48 16.33 46.65
N GLU A 264 -40.64 15.05 46.33
CA GLU A 264 -41.93 14.33 46.47
C GLU A 264 -42.39 14.26 47.93
N GLU A 265 -41.46 14.07 48.87
CA GLU A 265 -41.75 14.11 50.31
C GLU A 265 -42.25 15.50 50.75
N ARG A 266 -41.55 16.59 50.41
CA ARG A 266 -42.02 17.96 50.68
C ARG A 266 -43.38 18.26 50.04
N GLU A 267 -43.58 17.85 48.78
CA GLU A 267 -44.87 18.03 48.10
C GLU A 267 -45.99 17.22 48.78
N ARG A 268 -45.68 16.07 49.37
CA ARG A 268 -46.63 15.27 50.14
C ARG A 268 -46.98 15.95 51.46
N ASP A 269 -45.99 16.37 52.24
CA ASP A 269 -46.20 17.05 53.52
C ASP A 269 -47.03 18.33 53.34
N GLU A 270 -46.72 19.13 52.31
CA GLU A 270 -47.52 20.29 51.92
C GLU A 270 -48.99 19.92 51.61
N ARG A 271 -49.25 18.78 50.95
CA ARG A 271 -50.62 18.32 50.64
C ARG A 271 -51.33 17.86 51.91
N GLU A 272 -50.65 17.18 52.83
CA GLU A 272 -51.22 16.74 54.10
C GLU A 272 -51.51 17.95 55.03
N GLU A 273 -50.61 18.93 55.13
CA GLU A 273 -50.84 20.18 55.88
C GLU A 273 -52.04 20.97 55.30
N LYS A 274 -52.10 21.15 53.97
CA LYS A 274 -53.21 21.85 53.30
C LYS A 274 -54.55 21.16 53.56
N GLN A 275 -54.59 19.82 53.56
CA GLN A 275 -55.80 19.06 53.94
C GLN A 275 -56.18 19.26 55.41
N GLN A 276 -55.21 19.23 56.33
CA GLN A 276 -55.46 19.50 57.75
C GLN A 276 -55.99 20.93 57.97
N ALA A 277 -55.39 21.94 57.33
CA ALA A 277 -55.83 23.33 57.40
C ALA A 277 -57.28 23.51 56.87
N ILE A 278 -57.63 22.88 55.74
CA ILE A 278 -59.00 22.88 55.20
C ILE A 278 -59.98 22.19 56.18
N ALA A 279 -59.60 21.06 56.77
CA ALA A 279 -60.43 20.35 57.74
C ALA A 279 -60.66 21.15 59.03
N LEU A 280 -59.63 21.85 59.52
CA LEU A 280 -59.71 22.76 60.67
C LEU A 280 -60.58 23.98 60.35
N ALA A 281 -60.38 24.62 59.20
CA ALA A 281 -61.20 25.74 58.74
C ALA A 281 -62.69 25.37 58.64
N ARG A 282 -63.01 24.17 58.12
CA ARG A 282 -64.39 23.65 58.07
C ARG A 282 -64.99 23.44 59.47
N LYS A 283 -64.22 22.93 60.43
CA LYS A 283 -64.65 22.79 61.84
C LYS A 283 -64.93 24.16 62.46
N VAL A 284 -64.03 25.13 62.29
CA VAL A 284 -64.20 26.51 62.80
C VAL A 284 -65.42 27.19 62.17
N ALA A 285 -65.63 27.05 60.86
CA ALA A 285 -66.79 27.59 60.16
C ALA A 285 -68.12 26.99 60.67
N SER A 286 -68.15 25.68 60.94
CA SER A 286 -69.34 25.04 61.56
C SER A 286 -69.62 25.60 62.95
N ARG A 287 -68.58 25.73 63.79
CA ARG A 287 -68.71 26.26 65.15
C ARG A 287 -69.18 27.71 65.15
N ARG A 288 -68.62 28.57 64.29
CA ARG A 288 -69.08 29.95 64.09
C ARG A 288 -70.52 30.02 63.64
N LYS A 289 -70.94 29.18 62.68
CA LYS A 289 -72.34 29.11 62.22
C LYS A 289 -73.31 28.73 63.34
N GLU A 290 -72.92 27.84 64.24
CA GLU A 290 -73.71 27.54 65.44
C GLU A 290 -73.74 28.70 66.44
N GLU A 291 -72.60 29.35 66.69
CA GLU A 291 -72.49 30.55 67.54
C GLU A 291 -73.37 31.69 67.00
N GLU A 292 -73.36 31.92 65.68
CA GLU A 292 -74.21 32.87 64.96
C GLU A 292 -75.70 32.51 65.00
N GLN A 293 -76.05 31.22 64.87
CA GLN A 293 -77.44 30.78 65.03
C GLN A 293 -77.94 30.99 66.48
N LYS A 294 -77.10 30.69 67.48
CA LYS A 294 -77.40 30.89 68.91
C LYS A 294 -77.50 32.39 69.26
N SER A 295 -76.63 33.25 68.71
CA SER A 295 -76.69 34.70 68.91
C SER A 295 -77.91 35.31 68.20
N ARG A 296 -78.15 34.98 66.92
CA ARG A 296 -79.32 35.45 66.16
C ARG A 296 -80.65 35.01 66.80
N ALA A 297 -80.74 33.80 67.33
CA ALA A 297 -81.90 33.29 68.05
C ALA A 297 -82.08 33.92 69.46
N THR A 298 -81.01 34.44 70.06
CA THR A 298 -81.09 35.26 71.28
C THR A 298 -81.57 36.66 70.93
N MET A 299 -80.97 37.32 69.94
CA MET A 299 -81.39 38.64 69.44
C MET A 299 -82.87 38.63 69.04
N SER A 300 -83.34 37.67 68.26
CA SER A 300 -84.76 37.59 67.87
C SER A 300 -85.74 37.36 69.02
N LYS A 301 -85.27 37.05 70.24
CA LYS A 301 -86.10 36.93 71.45
C LYS A 301 -86.06 38.20 72.32
N THR A 302 -84.90 38.84 72.47
CA THR A 302 -84.77 40.06 73.29
C THR A 302 -85.15 41.34 72.53
N THR A 303 -85.09 41.29 71.21
CA THR A 303 -85.01 42.47 70.33
C THR A 303 -86.21 42.53 69.38
N LYS A 304 -86.86 43.70 69.24
CA LYS A 304 -88.03 43.91 68.37
C LYS A 304 -87.67 44.77 67.15
N ALA A 305 -88.26 44.49 65.99
CA ALA A 305 -88.03 45.28 64.78
C ALA A 305 -88.67 46.68 64.85
N CYS A 306 -87.94 47.70 64.40
CA CYS A 306 -88.42 49.06 64.24
C CYS A 306 -89.37 49.14 63.01
N PRO A 307 -90.61 49.65 63.15
CA PRO A 307 -91.59 49.66 62.05
C PRO A 307 -91.22 50.58 60.88
N GLY A 308 -90.29 51.52 61.07
CA GLY A 308 -89.86 52.45 60.00
C GLY A 308 -88.65 51.99 59.18
N CYS A 309 -87.79 51.10 59.71
CA CYS A 309 -86.52 50.73 59.07
C CYS A 309 -86.09 49.27 59.25
N GLY A 310 -86.88 48.44 59.94
CA GLY A 310 -86.61 47.01 60.14
C GLY A 310 -85.47 46.67 61.11
N TRP A 311 -84.67 47.65 61.55
CA TRP A 311 -83.58 47.43 62.52
C TRP A 311 -84.11 46.91 63.86
N ALA A 312 -83.35 46.04 64.49
CA ALA A 312 -83.74 45.39 65.74
C ALA A 312 -83.33 46.27 66.96
N ILE A 313 -84.30 46.66 67.79
CA ILE A 313 -84.13 47.47 69.00
C ILE A 313 -84.43 46.62 70.25
N GLU A 314 -83.53 46.62 71.23
CA GLU A 314 -83.69 45.89 72.49
C GLU A 314 -84.48 46.74 73.51
N LYS A 315 -85.64 46.25 73.98
CA LYS A 315 -86.50 47.00 74.92
C LYS A 315 -86.01 46.84 76.37
N ASN A 316 -84.97 47.58 76.71
CA ASN A 316 -84.33 47.57 78.03
C ASN A 316 -85.21 48.26 79.11
N ARG A 317 -86.18 47.50 79.64
CA ARG A 317 -87.11 47.81 80.75
C ARG A 317 -87.88 49.15 80.65
N GLY A 318 -89.18 49.03 80.38
CA GLY A 318 -90.16 49.90 81.06
C GLY A 318 -90.64 51.16 80.36
N CYS A 319 -91.11 51.06 79.11
CA CYS A 319 -92.30 51.83 78.71
C CYS A 319 -93.05 51.11 77.56
N CYS A 320 -94.35 51.40 77.45
CA CYS A 320 -95.33 50.75 76.56
C CYS A 320 -94.86 50.69 75.09
#